data_AF-A0A955Z997-F1
#
_entry.id   AF-A0A955Z997-F1
#
_cell.length_a   1.000
_cell.length_b   1.000
_cell.length_c   1.000
_cell.angle_alpha   90.00
_cell.angle_beta   90.00
_cell.angle_gamma   90.00
#
_symmetry.space_group_name_H-M   'P 1'
#
loop_
_entity.id
_entity.type
_entity.pdbx_description
1 polymer ?
#
loop_
_entity_poly.entity_id
_entity_poly.type
_entity_poly.pdbx_seq_one_letter_code
_entity_poly.pdbx_strand_id
1 'polypeptide(L)'
;MIRKALLACAFIGGFAVVSTGATGCAVESPADDEMTEGGDEGSELAQSQDEVREVIPGPLARSTNAEVWAVENQWAEKDTRNAKKAGVAWPENSGLSWEEKYQKWVNSFVQVPSQRYGKTIKLTTPEGKTLHGPVLECADVAIWLRMTFSAWYHLPFYMAAWKNGQPIYFGHFGVVDKNGQPFSGFPLFKTSYRNYEGSYQPGEPWPSDSRLRTRHVGSDDGAAGVPVSADGKVLAEGEGAGAYFDELFLNKRAGYLMIWLDGNFGSMSLADGANMFHIQPEATSAGDALIERWQRDGIGHTLPVVNVRHTTTGKLRVQTASGSMPRRQPVWESEAQSANYFKNSNTGGEGNAYDGTPYAKLGGGIRRWRTPVLSGGRWHNSVPQSSRAVYIEDGDLAAISSRPAKFKELLAEESPEAARDGAIAIIEAARRELRSRPASCSQRTKREEGFNALYEVMQQRFNKTKAQVDAEYRKLEDYVFSELEYTRSKTCCWNASTAQMADIILDKAQKDLARDQRDGVCRQPTVFKASGGGKYDTWKTHAAELGRAADWREWSEDETCSQRGVEEDSLGAHGNHAMCQ
;
A
#
# COMPACT_ATOMS: atom_id res chain seq x y z
N MET A 1 -54.70 -11.56 45.94
CA MET A 1 -55.36 -11.79 44.64
C MET A 1 -54.54 -12.84 43.90
N ILE A 2 -55.04 -14.07 43.73
CA ILE A 2 -55.58 -14.63 42.45
C ILE A 2 -54.52 -14.67 41.34
N ARG A 3 -54.12 -15.80 40.71
CA ARG A 3 -54.14 -17.27 40.97
C ARG A 3 -53.14 -17.89 39.92
N LYS A 4 -52.35 -18.94 40.24
CA LYS A 4 -52.49 -20.37 39.79
C LYS A 4 -52.82 -20.58 38.29
N ALA A 5 -52.31 -21.56 37.52
CA ALA A 5 -51.49 -22.78 37.71
C ALA A 5 -50.79 -23.10 36.34
N LEU A 6 -49.74 -23.92 36.16
CA LEU A 6 -49.50 -25.33 36.48
C LEU A 6 -50.53 -26.31 35.87
N LEU A 7 -50.15 -27.05 34.81
CA LEU A 7 -50.36 -28.51 34.71
C LEU A 7 -49.54 -29.15 33.58
N ALA A 8 -49.17 -30.41 33.78
CA ALA A 8 -48.62 -31.31 32.77
C ALA A 8 -49.69 -32.36 32.36
N CYS A 9 -49.49 -33.06 31.24
CA CYS A 9 -49.64 -34.52 31.17
C CYS A 9 -49.17 -35.11 29.85
N ALA A 10 -48.96 -36.43 29.84
CA ALA A 10 -48.38 -37.20 28.74
C ALA A 10 -49.43 -38.05 27.98
N PHE A 11 -48.92 -38.82 27.01
CA PHE A 11 -49.24 -40.23 26.68
C PHE A 11 -50.07 -40.63 25.42
N ILE A 12 -49.43 -41.53 24.66
CA ILE A 12 -49.93 -42.69 23.85
C ILE A 12 -50.66 -42.45 22.51
N GLY A 13 -50.17 -43.17 21.48
CA GLY A 13 -50.92 -43.62 20.29
C GLY A 13 -50.62 -42.83 19.02
N GLY A 14 -50.06 -43.39 17.93
CA GLY A 14 -49.69 -44.77 17.64
C GLY A 14 -50.60 -45.43 16.60
N PHE A 15 -50.32 -45.26 15.31
CA PHE A 15 -50.72 -46.16 14.22
C PHE A 15 -49.77 -45.99 13.01
N ALA A 16 -49.53 -47.07 12.26
CA ALA A 16 -48.51 -47.16 11.22
C ALA A 16 -49.10 -47.26 9.81
N VAL A 17 -48.37 -46.77 8.79
CA VAL A 17 -48.50 -47.22 7.39
C VAL A 17 -47.11 -47.50 6.80
N VAL A 18 -47.05 -48.65 6.16
CA VAL A 18 -45.91 -49.45 5.67
C VAL A 18 -45.39 -48.99 4.29
N SER A 19 -44.05 -49.00 4.11
CA SER A 19 -43.18 -49.19 2.90
C SER A 19 -43.54 -48.53 1.54
N THR A 20 -42.62 -48.16 0.62
CA THR A 20 -41.21 -48.52 0.31
C THR A 20 -40.44 -47.25 -0.16
N GLY A 21 -39.11 -47.22 -0.39
CA GLY A 21 -38.05 -48.22 -0.15
C GLY A 21 -37.08 -48.42 -1.33
N ALA A 22 -36.05 -47.57 -1.50
CA ALA A 22 -34.97 -47.73 -2.49
C ALA A 22 -33.57 -47.39 -1.95
N THR A 23 -32.65 -48.31 -2.19
CA THR A 23 -31.21 -48.39 -1.92
C THR A 23 -30.33 -47.13 -2.14
N GLY A 24 -29.33 -46.95 -1.26
CA GLY A 24 -28.15 -46.11 -1.49
C GLY A 24 -27.18 -46.17 -0.29
N CYS A 25 -26.06 -46.88 -0.42
CA CYS A 25 -25.14 -47.15 0.70
C CYS A 25 -24.27 -45.94 1.07
N ALA A 26 -23.83 -45.92 2.34
CA ALA A 26 -22.90 -44.93 2.87
C ALA A 26 -21.49 -45.05 2.25
N VAL A 27 -20.82 -43.90 2.13
CA VAL A 27 -19.36 -43.80 2.10
C VAL A 27 -18.99 -42.75 3.13
N GLU A 28 -18.25 -43.15 4.16
CA GLU A 28 -17.61 -42.21 5.08
C GLU A 28 -16.59 -41.38 4.30
N SER A 29 -16.73 -40.06 4.32
CA SER A 29 -15.65 -39.16 3.91
C SER A 29 -14.90 -38.73 5.17
N PRO A 30 -13.55 -38.67 5.17
CA PRO A 30 -12.78 -38.29 6.35
C PRO A 30 -13.11 -36.87 6.80
N ALA A 31 -12.81 -36.56 8.06
CA ALA A 31 -12.82 -35.20 8.55
C ALA A 31 -11.74 -34.38 7.83
N ASP A 32 -12.16 -33.59 6.85
CA ASP A 32 -11.39 -32.42 6.41
C ASP A 32 -11.51 -31.37 7.51
N ASP A 33 -10.50 -31.34 8.40
CA ASP A 33 -10.24 -30.19 9.27
C ASP A 33 -9.84 -29.00 8.37
N GLU A 34 -10.84 -28.31 7.80
CA GLU A 34 -10.71 -26.95 7.29
C GLU A 34 -10.45 -25.98 8.46
N MET A 35 -9.27 -26.12 9.04
CA MET A 35 -8.64 -25.11 9.89
C MET A 35 -8.34 -23.89 9.02
N THR A 36 -9.37 -23.07 8.83
CA THR A 36 -9.29 -21.69 8.37
C THR A 36 -8.54 -20.88 9.42
N GLU A 37 -7.22 -21.04 9.49
CA GLU A 37 -6.27 -20.19 10.20
C GLU A 37 -6.13 -18.80 9.51
N GLY A 38 -7.26 -18.25 9.10
CA GLY A 38 -7.51 -16.87 8.67
C GLY A 38 -8.82 -16.41 9.30
N GLY A 39 -9.06 -16.85 10.54
CA GLY A 39 -10.26 -16.56 11.30
C GLY A 39 -10.46 -15.06 11.48
N ASP A 40 -11.71 -14.67 11.24
CA ASP A 40 -12.33 -13.34 11.17
C ASP A 40 -12.13 -12.43 12.42
N GLU A 41 -10.89 -12.22 12.85
CA GLU A 41 -10.46 -11.16 13.78
C GLU A 41 -9.78 -10.02 12.99
N GLY A 42 -10.51 -9.44 12.04
CA GLY A 42 -10.12 -8.26 11.26
C GLY A 42 -10.05 -6.96 12.07
N SER A 43 -9.36 -6.97 13.21
CA SER A 43 -8.99 -5.79 13.99
C SER A 43 -7.49 -5.57 13.82
N GLU A 44 -7.10 -4.45 13.21
CA GLU A 44 -5.76 -3.91 13.39
C GLU A 44 -5.41 -3.91 14.90
N LEU A 45 -4.16 -4.20 15.24
CA LEU A 45 -3.72 -4.11 16.63
C LEU A 45 -3.78 -2.65 17.08
N ALA A 46 -4.63 -2.38 18.06
CA ALA A 46 -4.87 -1.03 18.54
C ALA A 46 -3.57 -0.35 19.00
N GLN A 47 -3.53 0.99 18.87
CA GLN A 47 -2.56 1.77 19.62
C GLN A 47 -2.93 1.79 21.12
N SER A 48 -1.99 2.29 21.91
CA SER A 48 -2.29 3.01 23.14
C SER A 48 -3.46 4.00 22.96
N GLN A 49 -4.30 4.18 23.99
CA GLN A 49 -5.33 5.23 23.99
C GLN A 49 -4.74 6.65 24.14
N ASP A 50 -3.51 6.76 24.67
CA ASP A 50 -2.74 8.00 24.80
C ASP A 50 -1.77 8.23 23.63
N GLU A 51 -1.30 9.47 23.51
CA GLU A 51 -0.41 10.07 22.49
C GLU A 51 0.80 9.21 22.02
N VAL A 52 1.41 9.59 20.88
CA VAL A 52 2.62 8.97 20.30
C VAL A 52 3.67 8.72 21.38
N ARG A 53 4.05 7.45 21.60
CA ARG A 53 4.90 7.04 22.72
C ARG A 53 6.35 6.88 22.31
N GLU A 54 7.24 7.70 22.85
CA GLU A 54 8.66 7.67 22.49
C GLU A 54 9.37 6.33 22.84
N VAL A 55 8.96 5.65 23.91
CA VAL A 55 9.54 4.37 24.35
C VAL A 55 8.48 3.44 24.93
N ILE A 56 8.48 2.18 24.47
CA ILE A 56 7.80 1.05 25.13
C ILE A 56 8.88 0.05 25.58
N PRO A 57 8.95 -0.33 26.88
CA PRO A 57 9.89 -1.35 27.36
C PRO A 57 9.56 -2.71 26.72
N GLY A 58 10.45 -3.22 25.87
CA GLY A 58 10.20 -4.42 25.08
C GLY A 58 10.14 -5.72 25.89
N PRO A 59 10.03 -6.88 25.21
CA PRO A 59 9.88 -8.16 25.88
C PRO A 59 11.17 -8.61 26.57
N LEU A 60 11.04 -9.40 27.65
CA LEU A 60 12.18 -10.14 28.18
C LEU A 60 12.74 -11.06 27.10
N ALA A 61 14.05 -11.12 26.97
CA ALA A 61 14.70 -12.06 26.06
C ALA A 61 14.57 -13.49 26.60
N ARG A 62 13.89 -14.36 25.86
CA ARG A 62 13.76 -15.79 26.15
C ARG A 62 13.95 -16.59 24.88
N SER A 63 14.66 -17.72 24.98
CA SER A 63 14.61 -18.76 23.94
C SER A 63 13.31 -19.53 24.10
N THR A 64 12.48 -19.53 23.06
CA THR A 64 11.21 -20.27 23.00
C THR A 64 11.03 -20.91 21.62
N ASN A 65 9.98 -21.73 21.46
CA ASN A 65 9.60 -22.28 20.16
C ASN A 65 8.87 -21.26 19.26
N ALA A 66 8.55 -20.05 19.74
CA ALA A 66 8.01 -18.99 18.89
C ALA A 66 9.08 -18.34 18.00
N GLU A 67 10.37 -18.53 18.27
CA GLU A 67 11.45 -17.90 17.52
C GLU A 67 11.43 -18.22 16.01
N VAL A 68 11.60 -17.17 15.22
CA VAL A 68 11.59 -17.17 13.76
C VAL A 68 13.02 -17.35 13.23
N TRP A 69 13.97 -16.57 13.77
CA TRP A 69 15.41 -16.73 13.56
C TRP A 69 16.21 -16.38 14.82
N ALA A 70 17.37 -17.02 14.97
CA ALA A 70 18.35 -16.67 16.00
C ALA A 70 19.12 -15.42 15.58
N VAL A 71 19.40 -14.54 16.54
CA VAL A 71 20.18 -13.31 16.30
C VAL A 71 21.67 -13.62 16.37
N GLU A 72 22.39 -13.36 15.27
CA GLU A 72 23.82 -13.60 15.13
C GLU A 72 24.64 -12.32 14.94
N ASN A 73 23.99 -11.19 14.63
CA ASN A 73 24.63 -9.91 14.35
C ASN A 73 23.89 -8.78 15.08
N GLN A 74 24.58 -7.71 15.47
CA GLN A 74 23.98 -6.49 16.02
C GLN A 74 24.07 -5.32 15.03
N TRP A 75 23.03 -4.47 14.97
CA TRP A 75 22.91 -3.37 14.00
C TRP A 75 24.12 -2.41 13.92
N ALA A 76 24.81 -2.21 15.04
CA ALA A 76 25.97 -1.32 15.14
C ALA A 76 27.31 -1.96 14.73
N GLU A 77 27.37 -3.28 14.49
CA GLU A 77 28.63 -3.98 14.20
C GLU A 77 29.22 -3.63 12.83
N LYS A 78 30.53 -3.32 12.83
CA LYS A 78 31.33 -3.08 11.62
C LYS A 78 32.40 -4.15 11.38
N ASP A 79 32.94 -4.74 12.45
CA ASP A 79 34.20 -5.49 12.42
C ASP A 79 34.10 -7.01 12.65
N THR A 80 32.92 -7.53 12.94
CA THR A 80 32.71 -8.98 13.12
C THR A 80 32.96 -9.75 11.82
N ARG A 81 33.23 -11.06 11.93
CA ARG A 81 33.48 -11.91 10.74
C ARG A 81 32.31 -11.85 9.74
N ASN A 82 31.08 -11.77 10.25
CA ASN A 82 29.88 -11.61 9.42
C ASN A 82 29.80 -10.17 8.85
N ALA A 83 30.04 -9.13 9.66
CA ALA A 83 30.02 -7.75 9.18
C ALA A 83 31.08 -7.46 8.09
N LYS A 84 32.18 -8.22 8.05
CA LYS A 84 33.22 -8.11 7.01
C LYS A 84 32.86 -8.80 5.69
N LYS A 85 31.89 -9.72 5.63
CA LYS A 85 31.48 -10.38 4.38
C LYS A 85 30.95 -9.38 3.35
N ALA A 86 31.21 -9.66 2.08
CA ALA A 86 30.50 -9.05 0.96
C ALA A 86 28.99 -9.36 1.05
N GLY A 87 28.16 -8.50 0.46
CA GLY A 87 26.72 -8.70 0.39
C GLY A 87 26.13 -7.99 -0.83
N VAL A 88 24.79 -7.95 -0.92
CA VAL A 88 24.06 -7.55 -2.14
C VAL A 88 24.52 -6.19 -2.71
N ALA A 89 24.84 -5.23 -1.84
CA ALA A 89 25.19 -3.86 -2.25
C ALA A 89 26.57 -3.37 -1.74
N TRP A 90 27.43 -4.27 -1.22
CA TRP A 90 28.74 -3.87 -0.67
C TRP A 90 29.85 -4.92 -0.85
N PRO A 91 31.10 -4.49 -1.06
CA PRO A 91 32.25 -5.38 -1.12
C PRO A 91 32.59 -5.95 0.27
N GLU A 92 33.46 -6.95 0.28
CA GLU A 92 34.09 -7.43 1.52
C GLU A 92 34.86 -6.29 2.21
N ASN A 93 34.94 -6.35 3.54
CA ASN A 93 35.62 -5.36 4.39
C ASN A 93 35.16 -3.90 4.19
N SER A 94 33.88 -3.71 3.82
CA SER A 94 33.29 -2.38 3.52
C SER A 94 33.38 -1.32 4.64
N GLY A 95 33.68 -1.72 5.89
CA GLY A 95 33.68 -0.82 7.06
C GLY A 95 32.29 -0.32 7.47
N LEU A 96 31.24 -0.83 6.85
CA LEU A 96 29.86 -0.39 7.08
C LEU A 96 29.19 -1.15 8.23
N SER A 97 28.42 -0.44 9.06
CA SER A 97 27.48 -1.06 10.00
C SER A 97 26.35 -1.75 9.25
N TRP A 98 25.57 -2.57 9.95
CA TRP A 98 24.37 -3.17 9.35
C TRP A 98 23.29 -2.13 9.03
N GLU A 99 23.23 -1.00 9.75
CA GLU A 99 22.40 0.16 9.34
C GLU A 99 22.85 0.75 8.01
N GLU A 100 24.14 1.08 7.89
CA GLU A 100 24.71 1.66 6.67
C GLU A 100 24.56 0.70 5.47
N LYS A 101 24.60 -0.62 5.72
CA LYS A 101 24.32 -1.67 4.73
C LYS A 101 22.85 -1.77 4.35
N TYR A 102 21.91 -1.64 5.30
CA TYR A 102 20.47 -1.60 5.02
C TYR A 102 20.13 -0.41 4.12
N GLN A 103 20.62 0.78 4.47
CA GLN A 103 20.47 1.99 3.66
C GLN A 103 21.03 1.79 2.26
N LYS A 104 22.24 1.21 2.15
CA LYS A 104 22.88 0.95 0.86
C LYS A 104 22.17 -0.12 0.02
N TRP A 105 21.59 -1.14 0.65
CA TRP A 105 20.77 -2.16 -0.02
C TRP A 105 19.50 -1.54 -0.61
N VAL A 106 18.74 -0.77 0.19
CA VAL A 106 17.53 -0.09 -0.31
C VAL A 106 17.89 0.89 -1.45
N ASN A 107 18.97 1.66 -1.30
CA ASN A 107 19.46 2.59 -2.34
C ASN A 107 19.98 1.89 -3.63
N SER A 108 20.16 0.56 -3.61
CA SER A 108 20.68 -0.23 -4.73
C SER A 108 19.60 -0.82 -5.65
N PHE A 109 18.31 -0.69 -5.28
CA PHE A 109 17.21 -1.23 -6.07
C PHE A 109 17.13 -0.62 -7.47
N VAL A 110 16.67 -1.44 -8.41
CA VAL A 110 16.55 -1.06 -9.83
C VAL A 110 15.08 -0.80 -10.15
N GLN A 111 14.77 0.31 -10.81
CA GLN A 111 13.45 0.56 -11.38
C GLN A 111 13.16 -0.40 -12.54
N VAL A 112 12.04 -1.10 -12.48
CA VAL A 112 11.54 -2.00 -13.55
C VAL A 112 10.04 -1.75 -13.79
N PRO A 113 9.46 -2.15 -14.94
CA PRO A 113 8.00 -2.09 -15.12
C PRO A 113 7.25 -2.90 -14.05
N SER A 114 6.13 -2.35 -13.56
CA SER A 114 5.17 -3.09 -12.74
C SER A 114 4.26 -3.97 -13.61
N GLN A 115 3.72 -5.03 -13.03
CA GLN A 115 2.68 -5.90 -13.60
C GLN A 115 1.36 -5.18 -13.87
N ARG A 116 1.01 -4.10 -13.12
CA ARG A 116 -0.20 -3.29 -13.37
C ARG A 116 0.11 -1.93 -13.99
N TYR A 117 0.85 -1.06 -13.30
CA TYR A 117 1.15 0.28 -13.81
C TYR A 117 2.40 0.91 -13.19
N GLY A 118 3.01 1.84 -13.94
CA GLY A 118 4.19 2.56 -13.49
C GLY A 118 5.43 1.67 -13.40
N LYS A 119 6.37 2.09 -12.56
CA LYS A 119 7.60 1.32 -12.27
C LYS A 119 7.54 0.80 -10.85
N THR A 120 8.08 -0.38 -10.61
CA THR A 120 8.30 -0.96 -9.28
C THR A 120 9.78 -1.20 -9.02
N ILE A 121 10.10 -1.64 -7.81
CA ILE A 121 11.43 -2.07 -7.39
C ILE A 121 11.76 -3.45 -7.98
N LYS A 122 13.01 -3.66 -8.39
CA LYS A 122 13.64 -4.98 -8.48
C LYS A 122 14.76 -5.06 -7.46
N LEU A 123 14.76 -6.15 -6.70
CA LEU A 123 15.73 -6.45 -5.65
C LEU A 123 16.47 -7.77 -5.95
N THR A 124 17.51 -8.04 -5.17
CA THR A 124 18.28 -9.29 -5.21
C THR A 124 18.44 -9.82 -3.79
N THR A 125 18.26 -11.13 -3.59
CA THR A 125 18.51 -11.81 -2.32
C THR A 125 20.02 -12.04 -2.10
N PRO A 126 20.49 -12.35 -0.88
CA PRO A 126 21.91 -12.66 -0.64
C PRO A 126 22.43 -13.83 -1.49
N GLU A 127 21.56 -14.74 -1.90
CA GLU A 127 21.85 -15.92 -2.74
C GLU A 127 21.83 -15.60 -4.24
N GLY A 128 21.55 -14.34 -4.63
CA GLY A 128 21.57 -13.88 -6.02
C GLY A 128 20.23 -13.99 -6.78
N LYS A 129 19.15 -14.45 -6.13
CA LYS A 129 17.82 -14.51 -6.77
C LYS A 129 17.24 -13.11 -6.92
N THR A 130 16.63 -12.79 -8.07
CA THR A 130 16.02 -11.46 -8.32
C THR A 130 14.51 -11.52 -8.37
N LEU A 131 13.84 -10.58 -7.69
CA LEU A 131 12.37 -10.48 -7.64
C LEU A 131 11.92 -9.02 -7.92
N HIS A 132 10.76 -8.85 -8.54
CA HIS A 132 10.07 -7.56 -8.61
C HIS A 132 9.28 -7.32 -7.32
N GLY A 133 8.91 -6.08 -6.99
CA GLY A 133 8.23 -5.76 -5.73
C GLY A 133 6.95 -6.57 -5.45
N PRO A 134 6.66 -6.94 -4.19
CA PRO A 134 5.44 -7.66 -3.79
C PRO A 134 4.19 -6.81 -3.95
N VAL A 135 3.01 -7.44 -4.00
CA VAL A 135 1.71 -6.75 -3.89
C VAL A 135 1.36 -6.58 -2.40
N LEU A 136 1.46 -5.35 -1.87
CA LEU A 136 1.22 -5.01 -0.45
C LEU A 136 0.49 -3.66 -0.31
N GLU A 137 0.11 -3.27 0.92
CA GLU A 137 -0.36 -1.91 1.21
C GLU A 137 0.82 -0.96 1.49
N CYS A 138 0.52 0.22 2.02
CA CYS A 138 1.46 1.33 2.11
C CYS A 138 2.53 1.12 3.20
N ALA A 139 2.10 0.74 4.40
CA ALA A 139 2.97 0.54 5.55
C ALA A 139 3.85 -0.71 5.39
N ASP A 140 3.26 -1.76 4.83
CA ASP A 140 3.88 -3.07 4.66
C ASP A 140 5.15 -3.00 3.84
N VAL A 141 5.24 -2.13 2.82
CA VAL A 141 6.47 -1.99 2.03
C VAL A 141 7.65 -1.56 2.92
N ALA A 142 7.44 -0.65 3.87
CA ALA A 142 8.49 -0.25 4.81
C ALA A 142 8.82 -1.39 5.79
N ILE A 143 7.80 -2.06 6.34
CA ILE A 143 7.94 -3.18 7.29
C ILE A 143 8.68 -4.34 6.64
N TRP A 144 8.23 -4.77 5.46
CA TRP A 144 8.82 -5.80 4.62
C TRP A 144 10.28 -5.52 4.31
N LEU A 145 10.63 -4.30 3.86
CA LEU A 145 12.03 -3.94 3.62
C LEU A 145 12.89 -4.14 4.87
N ARG A 146 12.46 -3.61 6.02
CA ARG A 146 13.25 -3.71 7.26
C ARG A 146 13.32 -5.14 7.78
N MET A 147 12.20 -5.87 7.78
CA MET A 147 12.12 -7.23 8.27
C MET A 147 12.93 -8.19 7.37
N THR A 148 12.78 -8.11 6.04
CA THR A 148 13.51 -8.94 5.08
C THR A 148 15.01 -8.83 5.27
N PHE A 149 15.55 -7.61 5.35
CA PHE A 149 16.97 -7.40 5.61
C PHE A 149 17.39 -7.95 6.99
N SER A 150 16.53 -7.82 8.00
CA SER A 150 16.80 -8.34 9.34
C SER A 150 16.88 -9.85 9.40
N ALA A 151 15.98 -10.54 8.70
CA ALA A 151 15.95 -12.00 8.62
C ALA A 151 17.19 -12.54 7.89
N TRP A 152 17.45 -12.06 6.67
CA TRP A 152 18.60 -12.48 5.85
C TRP A 152 19.97 -12.33 6.52
N TYR A 153 20.12 -11.33 7.40
CA TYR A 153 21.38 -11.05 8.09
C TYR A 153 21.31 -11.37 9.59
N HIS A 154 20.30 -12.11 10.05
CA HIS A 154 20.16 -12.57 11.43
C HIS A 154 20.31 -11.43 12.47
N LEU A 155 19.74 -10.26 12.14
CA LEU A 155 19.74 -9.07 12.98
C LEU A 155 18.52 -9.09 13.92
N PRO A 156 18.58 -8.43 15.09
CA PRO A 156 17.42 -8.36 15.95
C PRO A 156 16.41 -7.37 15.35
N PHE A 157 15.17 -7.84 15.18
CA PHE A 157 14.02 -7.06 14.73
C PHE A 157 12.85 -7.31 15.67
N TYR A 158 12.11 -6.26 16.04
CA TYR A 158 10.74 -6.39 16.50
C TYR A 158 9.95 -5.07 16.34
N MET A 159 8.64 -5.20 16.22
CA MET A 159 7.67 -4.11 16.34
C MET A 159 6.79 -4.32 17.57
N ALA A 160 6.40 -3.22 18.21
CA ALA A 160 5.50 -3.19 19.35
C ALA A 160 4.10 -2.68 18.94
N ALA A 161 3.06 -3.32 19.47
CA ALA A 161 1.66 -2.93 19.34
C ALA A 161 0.88 -3.30 20.61
N TRP A 162 -0.45 -3.12 20.64
CA TRP A 162 -1.29 -3.51 21.78
C TRP A 162 -2.43 -4.44 21.36
N LYS A 163 -2.69 -5.49 22.15
CA LYS A 163 -3.92 -6.30 22.08
C LYS A 163 -4.57 -6.29 23.45
N ASN A 164 -5.85 -5.90 23.53
CA ASN A 164 -6.65 -5.84 24.76
C ASN A 164 -5.96 -5.10 25.93
N GLY A 165 -5.31 -3.96 25.64
CA GLY A 165 -4.62 -3.15 26.64
C GLY A 165 -3.33 -3.76 27.21
N GLN A 166 -2.82 -4.86 26.64
CA GLN A 166 -1.48 -5.38 26.92
C GLN A 166 -0.55 -5.17 25.71
N PRO A 167 0.74 -4.88 25.94
CA PRO A 167 1.69 -4.76 24.85
C PRO A 167 2.05 -6.15 24.30
N ILE A 168 2.06 -6.25 22.97
CA ILE A 168 2.39 -7.45 22.19
C ILE A 168 3.53 -7.10 21.23
N TYR A 169 4.43 -8.06 21.00
CA TYR A 169 5.64 -7.84 20.21
C TYR A 169 5.78 -8.89 19.13
N PHE A 170 6.03 -8.46 17.89
CA PHE A 170 6.22 -9.31 16.72
C PHE A 170 7.65 -9.12 16.22
N GLY A 171 8.43 -10.19 16.08
CA GLY A 171 9.82 -10.07 15.64
C GLY A 171 10.56 -11.38 15.50
N HIS A 172 11.90 -11.30 15.56
CA HIS A 172 12.81 -12.46 15.44
C HIS A 172 12.49 -13.59 16.44
N PHE A 173 11.99 -13.24 17.63
CA PHE A 173 11.57 -14.16 18.69
C PHE A 173 10.14 -14.73 18.52
N GLY A 174 9.45 -14.39 17.43
CA GLY A 174 8.04 -14.73 17.19
C GLY A 174 7.07 -13.65 17.64
N VAL A 175 5.89 -14.07 18.05
CA VAL A 175 4.88 -13.20 18.67
C VAL A 175 4.83 -13.49 20.18
N VAL A 176 5.15 -12.49 21.01
CA VAL A 176 5.33 -12.66 22.46
C VAL A 176 4.72 -11.54 23.29
N ASP A 177 4.50 -11.81 24.57
CA ASP A 177 4.13 -10.83 25.59
C ASP A 177 5.35 -10.09 26.18
N LYS A 178 5.11 -9.13 27.08
CA LYS A 178 6.16 -8.39 27.84
C LYS A 178 7.12 -9.26 28.66
N ASN A 179 6.75 -10.51 28.94
CA ASN A 179 7.55 -11.48 29.69
C ASN A 179 8.37 -12.40 28.77
N GLY A 180 8.28 -12.23 27.44
CA GLY A 180 8.93 -13.07 26.44
C GLY A 180 8.27 -14.44 26.28
N GLN A 181 7.01 -14.60 26.71
CA GLN A 181 6.24 -15.83 26.52
C GLN A 181 5.51 -15.78 25.17
N PRO A 182 5.41 -16.92 24.44
CA PRO A 182 4.60 -17.00 23.22
C PRO A 182 3.17 -16.51 23.47
N PHE A 183 2.69 -15.62 22.61
CA PHE A 183 1.34 -15.09 22.73
C PHE A 183 0.32 -16.10 22.19
N SER A 184 -0.74 -16.40 22.96
CA SER A 184 -1.75 -17.39 22.59
C SER A 184 -2.46 -17.00 21.30
N GLY A 185 -2.69 -17.99 20.42
CA GLY A 185 -3.29 -17.79 19.09
C GLY A 185 -2.27 -17.54 17.97
N PHE A 186 -0.98 -17.38 18.27
CA PHE A 186 0.07 -17.26 17.27
C PHE A 186 0.94 -18.53 17.14
N PRO A 187 1.55 -18.78 15.97
CA PRO A 187 2.33 -20.00 15.74
C PRO A 187 3.59 -20.13 16.61
N LEU A 188 3.97 -21.37 16.92
CA LEU A 188 5.29 -21.71 17.42
C LEU A 188 6.24 -21.95 16.24
N PHE A 189 6.72 -20.86 15.64
CA PHE A 189 7.46 -20.84 14.37
C PHE A 189 8.60 -21.87 14.26
N LYS A 190 9.38 -22.13 15.33
CA LYS A 190 10.46 -23.15 15.31
C LYS A 190 9.94 -24.54 14.93
N THR A 191 8.79 -24.91 15.48
CA THR A 191 8.19 -26.25 15.34
C THR A 191 7.17 -26.32 14.20
N SER A 192 6.49 -25.21 13.89
CA SER A 192 5.44 -25.17 12.85
C SER A 192 6.00 -25.07 11.43
N TYR A 193 7.12 -24.35 11.22
CA TYR A 193 7.59 -24.02 9.88
C TYR A 193 9.09 -24.32 9.66
N ARG A 194 9.43 -24.62 8.41
CA ARG A 194 10.77 -25.02 7.98
C ARG A 194 11.73 -23.82 7.86
N ASN A 195 13.00 -24.08 8.11
CA ASN A 195 14.09 -23.22 7.69
C ASN A 195 15.01 -24.03 6.76
N TYR A 196 15.27 -23.52 5.55
CA TYR A 196 16.14 -24.14 4.55
C TYR A 196 17.53 -23.51 4.43
N GLU A 197 17.84 -22.44 5.18
CA GLU A 197 19.13 -21.71 5.12
C GLU A 197 20.35 -22.63 5.31
N GLY A 198 20.25 -23.60 6.22
CA GLY A 198 21.34 -24.56 6.48
C GLY A 198 21.42 -25.74 5.51
N SER A 199 20.45 -25.89 4.60
CA SER A 199 20.39 -27.01 3.64
C SER A 199 20.52 -26.59 2.18
N TYR A 200 20.10 -25.38 1.83
CA TYR A 200 20.14 -24.86 0.47
C TYR A 200 21.57 -24.68 -0.05
N GLN A 201 21.86 -25.11 -1.28
CA GLN A 201 23.11 -24.80 -1.97
C GLN A 201 22.87 -23.88 -3.20
N PRO A 202 23.73 -22.89 -3.46
CA PRO A 202 23.63 -22.05 -4.66
C PRO A 202 23.60 -22.88 -5.95
N GLY A 203 22.60 -22.63 -6.79
CA GLY A 203 22.37 -23.37 -8.03
C GLY A 203 21.38 -24.53 -7.91
N GLU A 204 20.99 -24.94 -6.71
CA GLU A 204 19.85 -25.84 -6.52
C GLU A 204 18.51 -25.11 -6.74
N PRO A 205 17.41 -25.85 -7.08
CA PRO A 205 16.08 -25.30 -7.12
C PRO A 205 15.70 -24.61 -5.79
N TRP A 206 15.04 -23.45 -5.88
CA TRP A 206 14.61 -22.73 -4.69
C TRP A 206 13.60 -23.59 -3.89
N PRO A 207 13.83 -23.82 -2.58
CA PRO A 207 12.94 -24.65 -1.77
C PRO A 207 11.59 -23.95 -1.63
N SER A 208 10.51 -24.74 -1.59
CA SER A 208 9.14 -24.23 -1.59
C SER A 208 8.32 -24.85 -0.45
N ASP A 209 7.48 -24.03 0.20
CA ASP A 209 6.53 -24.43 1.24
C ASP A 209 5.10 -24.23 0.72
N SER A 210 4.46 -25.33 0.31
CA SER A 210 3.13 -25.29 -0.31
C SER A 210 2.03 -24.71 0.58
N ARG A 211 2.18 -24.78 1.92
CA ARG A 211 1.25 -24.17 2.87
C ARG A 211 1.45 -22.67 3.00
N LEU A 212 2.68 -22.17 2.79
CA LEU A 212 2.97 -20.74 2.76
C LEU A 212 2.43 -20.14 1.45
N ARG A 213 2.57 -20.85 0.32
CA ARG A 213 2.11 -20.36 -0.99
C ARG A 213 0.62 -20.02 -1.04
N THR A 214 -0.21 -20.79 -0.34
CA THR A 214 -1.66 -20.58 -0.27
C THR A 214 -2.09 -19.55 0.78
N ARG A 215 -1.15 -18.86 1.44
CA ARG A 215 -1.49 -17.77 2.37
C ARG A 215 -1.63 -16.45 1.64
N HIS A 216 -2.71 -15.76 2.01
CA HIS A 216 -3.02 -14.40 1.63
C HIS A 216 -3.08 -13.55 2.89
N VAL A 217 -2.84 -12.24 2.78
CA VAL A 217 -3.08 -11.31 3.90
C VAL A 217 -4.49 -10.73 3.85
N GLY A 218 -5.00 -10.47 2.65
CA GLY A 218 -6.36 -10.02 2.40
C GLY A 218 -6.85 -10.54 1.04
N SER A 219 -8.14 -10.35 0.75
CA SER A 219 -8.72 -10.76 -0.54
C SER A 219 -8.25 -9.93 -1.74
N ASP A 220 -7.45 -8.89 -1.51
CA ASP A 220 -6.95 -7.96 -2.52
C ASP A 220 -5.46 -8.11 -2.86
N ASP A 221 -4.74 -9.03 -2.21
CA ASP A 221 -3.28 -9.23 -2.34
C ASP A 221 -2.83 -10.03 -3.59
N GLY A 222 -3.78 -10.35 -4.49
CA GLY A 222 -3.55 -11.21 -5.66
C GLY A 222 -2.39 -10.72 -6.56
N ALA A 223 -1.36 -11.56 -6.65
CA ALA A 223 -0.04 -11.24 -7.19
C ALA A 223 0.30 -11.98 -8.50
N ALA A 224 -0.69 -12.60 -9.15
CA ALA A 224 -0.54 -13.29 -10.43
C ALA A 224 0.21 -12.43 -11.47
N GLY A 225 1.20 -13.02 -12.14
CA GLY A 225 2.05 -12.33 -13.12
C GLY A 225 3.21 -11.51 -12.53
N VAL A 226 3.37 -11.40 -11.21
CA VAL A 226 4.56 -10.75 -10.61
C VAL A 226 5.81 -11.59 -10.85
N PRO A 227 6.88 -11.05 -11.45
CA PRO A 227 8.14 -11.78 -11.66
C PRO A 227 8.90 -12.04 -10.36
N VAL A 228 9.25 -13.31 -10.13
CA VAL A 228 9.89 -13.83 -8.91
C VAL A 228 11.23 -14.52 -9.18
N SER A 229 11.76 -14.38 -10.39
CA SER A 229 13.08 -14.88 -10.78
C SER A 229 13.66 -14.12 -11.99
N ALA A 230 14.93 -14.39 -12.31
CA ALA A 230 15.59 -13.86 -13.50
C ALA A 230 15.27 -14.63 -14.79
N ASP A 231 14.87 -15.90 -14.69
CA ASP A 231 14.52 -16.79 -15.82
C ASP A 231 13.06 -16.68 -16.27
N GLY A 232 12.32 -15.69 -15.76
CA GLY A 232 10.96 -15.34 -16.22
C GLY A 232 9.83 -16.05 -15.48
N LYS A 233 10.10 -16.73 -14.36
CA LYS A 233 9.05 -17.27 -13.48
C LYS A 233 8.21 -16.12 -12.92
N VAL A 234 6.91 -16.25 -13.06
CA VAL A 234 5.90 -15.37 -12.46
C VAL A 234 5.04 -16.15 -11.48
N LEU A 235 4.39 -15.45 -10.54
CA LEU A 235 3.35 -16.05 -9.69
C LEU A 235 2.11 -16.41 -10.54
N ALA A 236 1.45 -17.50 -10.16
CA ALA A 236 0.28 -18.03 -10.87
C ALA A 236 -1.04 -17.32 -10.48
N GLU A 237 -2.12 -17.64 -11.18
CA GLU A 237 -3.47 -17.25 -10.74
C GLU A 237 -3.79 -17.86 -9.37
N GLY A 238 -4.45 -17.09 -8.51
CA GLY A 238 -4.72 -17.48 -7.13
C GLY A 238 -3.52 -17.36 -6.17
N GLU A 239 -2.32 -16.99 -6.63
CA GLU A 239 -1.17 -16.76 -5.75
C GLU A 239 -1.13 -15.30 -5.24
N GLY A 240 -0.93 -15.13 -3.92
CA GLY A 240 -0.85 -13.83 -3.23
C GLY A 240 0.47 -13.60 -2.50
N ALA A 241 0.42 -12.87 -1.38
CA ALA A 241 1.62 -12.48 -0.62
C ALA A 241 2.44 -13.69 -0.12
N GLY A 242 1.78 -14.78 0.30
CA GLY A 242 2.44 -15.99 0.81
C GLY A 242 3.32 -16.68 -0.25
N ALA A 243 2.82 -16.80 -1.49
CA ALA A 243 3.61 -17.32 -2.61
C ALA A 243 4.81 -16.42 -2.94
N TYR A 244 4.66 -15.09 -2.85
CA TYR A 244 5.78 -14.17 -3.00
C TYR A 244 6.83 -14.39 -1.89
N PHE A 245 6.43 -14.51 -0.63
CA PHE A 245 7.35 -14.72 0.48
C PHE A 245 8.02 -16.11 0.46
N ASP A 246 7.34 -17.13 -0.07
CA ASP A 246 7.96 -18.43 -0.37
C ASP A 246 9.12 -18.28 -1.38
N GLU A 247 8.96 -17.44 -2.40
CA GLU A 247 10.03 -17.16 -3.37
C GLU A 247 11.14 -16.26 -2.81
N LEU A 248 10.89 -15.48 -1.74
CA LEU A 248 11.84 -14.51 -1.17
C LEU A 248 12.72 -15.09 -0.04
N PHE A 249 12.19 -16.00 0.77
CA PHE A 249 12.87 -16.50 1.97
C PHE A 249 13.24 -17.99 1.90
N LEU A 250 14.48 -18.31 2.30
CA LEU A 250 14.89 -19.69 2.63
C LEU A 250 14.36 -20.10 4.02
N ASN A 251 14.41 -19.19 5.00
CA ASN A 251 13.72 -19.40 6.27
C ASN A 251 12.22 -19.08 6.13
N LYS A 252 11.41 -20.10 5.86
CA LYS A 252 9.96 -19.94 5.65
C LYS A 252 9.24 -19.37 6.86
N ARG A 253 9.79 -19.54 8.07
CA ARG A 253 9.31 -18.88 9.30
C ARG A 253 9.23 -17.37 9.11
N ALA A 254 10.21 -16.75 8.44
CA ALA A 254 10.19 -15.32 8.14
C ALA A 254 9.03 -14.97 7.19
N GLY A 255 8.77 -15.79 6.16
CA GLY A 255 7.61 -15.62 5.28
C GLY A 255 6.29 -15.65 6.03
N TYR A 256 6.09 -16.63 6.94
CA TYR A 256 4.92 -16.65 7.82
C TYR A 256 4.87 -15.44 8.78
N LEU A 257 6.00 -14.98 9.32
CA LEU A 257 6.02 -13.77 10.16
C LEU A 257 5.61 -12.53 9.35
N MET A 258 5.97 -12.45 8.06
CA MET A 258 5.58 -11.31 7.22
C MET A 258 4.08 -11.26 6.98
N ILE A 259 3.42 -12.40 6.74
CA ILE A 259 1.95 -12.50 6.66
C ILE A 259 1.30 -11.94 7.94
N TRP A 260 1.83 -12.33 9.10
CA TRP A 260 1.34 -11.84 10.40
C TRP A 260 1.62 -10.35 10.63
N LEU A 261 2.74 -9.80 10.13
CA LEU A 261 3.07 -8.38 10.26
C LEU A 261 2.15 -7.51 9.38
N ASP A 262 2.00 -7.85 8.10
CA ASP A 262 1.13 -7.16 7.12
C ASP A 262 -0.32 -7.11 7.64
N GLY A 263 -0.85 -8.25 8.11
CA GLY A 263 -2.22 -8.31 8.65
C GLY A 263 -2.44 -7.67 10.02
N ASN A 264 -1.41 -7.13 10.70
CA ASN A 264 -1.53 -6.61 12.08
C ASN A 264 -0.90 -5.22 12.32
N PHE A 265 -0.10 -4.68 11.40
CA PHE A 265 0.66 -3.43 11.57
C PHE A 265 0.46 -2.46 10.41
N GLY A 266 -0.28 -1.37 10.65
CA GLY A 266 -0.50 -0.31 9.67
C GLY A 266 0.43 0.90 9.80
N SER A 267 0.08 1.98 9.07
CA SER A 267 0.83 3.25 9.09
C SER A 267 0.82 3.92 10.47
N MET A 268 -0.23 3.71 11.27
CA MET A 268 -0.30 4.12 12.67
C MET A 268 0.82 3.51 13.52
N SER A 269 1.13 2.22 13.31
CA SER A 269 2.18 1.51 14.07
C SER A 269 3.59 2.01 13.72
N LEU A 270 3.79 2.55 12.51
CA LEU A 270 5.04 3.19 12.09
C LEU A 270 5.14 4.66 12.55
N ALA A 271 4.00 5.34 12.70
CA ALA A 271 3.91 6.66 13.31
C ALA A 271 4.13 6.63 14.84
N ASP A 272 4.07 5.45 15.46
CA ASP A 272 4.37 5.27 16.89
C ASP A 272 5.88 5.39 17.17
N GLY A 273 6.22 6.25 18.13
CA GLY A 273 7.58 6.48 18.61
C GLY A 273 8.29 5.20 19.04
N ALA A 274 7.57 4.16 19.49
CA ALA A 274 8.12 2.90 19.93
C ALA A 274 8.79 2.07 18.80
N ASN A 275 8.42 2.34 17.53
CA ASN A 275 8.90 1.59 16.36
C ASN A 275 9.85 2.44 15.50
N MET A 276 9.55 3.72 15.29
CA MET A 276 10.37 4.63 14.50
C MET A 276 10.55 5.99 15.20
N PHE A 277 11.63 6.71 14.90
CA PHE A 277 11.92 8.03 15.48
C PHE A 277 12.06 9.11 14.40
N HIS A 278 11.70 10.36 14.72
CA HIS A 278 11.87 11.47 13.78
C HIS A 278 13.34 11.85 13.57
N ILE A 279 13.68 12.25 12.35
CA ILE A 279 15.03 12.73 12.00
C ILE A 279 15.00 14.13 11.40
N GLN A 280 16.11 14.85 11.55
CA GLN A 280 16.38 16.11 10.85
C GLN A 280 16.32 15.89 9.31
N PRO A 281 15.69 16.80 8.54
CA PRO A 281 15.57 16.71 7.08
C PRO A 281 16.87 16.40 6.33
N GLU A 282 17.97 17.02 6.74
CA GLU A 282 19.31 16.87 6.17
C GLU A 282 19.84 15.44 6.26
N ALA A 283 19.35 14.67 7.24
CA ALA A 283 19.80 13.30 7.51
C ALA A 283 19.02 12.23 6.73
N THR A 284 18.08 12.63 5.86
CA THR A 284 17.24 11.72 5.07
C THR A 284 18.09 10.78 4.22
N SER A 285 17.81 9.47 4.33
CA SER A 285 18.53 8.39 3.67
C SER A 285 17.56 7.35 3.09
N ALA A 286 18.04 6.52 2.16
CA ALA A 286 17.25 5.36 1.72
C ALA A 286 17.05 4.38 2.89
N GLY A 287 15.86 3.80 3.02
CA GLY A 287 15.47 2.98 4.17
C GLY A 287 14.81 3.75 5.34
N ASP A 288 14.81 5.09 5.30
CA ASP A 288 13.89 5.90 6.10
C ASP A 288 12.46 5.83 5.51
N ALA A 289 11.45 6.26 6.27
CA ALA A 289 10.07 6.33 5.78
C ALA A 289 9.46 7.72 6.03
N LEU A 290 8.86 8.30 5.00
CA LEU A 290 8.00 9.46 5.11
C LEU A 290 6.57 8.98 5.43
N ILE A 291 6.00 9.48 6.52
CA ILE A 291 4.65 9.10 6.97
C ILE A 291 3.72 10.31 6.82
N GLU A 292 2.65 10.13 6.05
CA GLU A 292 1.52 11.04 5.91
C GLU A 292 0.40 10.64 6.86
N ARG A 293 0.05 11.52 7.81
CA ARG A 293 -1.03 11.30 8.77
C ARG A 293 -1.62 12.66 9.18
N TRP A 294 -2.80 12.95 8.63
CA TRP A 294 -3.55 14.20 8.85
C TRP A 294 -4.78 14.02 9.75
N GLN A 295 -4.99 12.81 10.28
CA GLN A 295 -6.09 12.45 11.17
C GLN A 295 -5.62 11.45 12.24
N ARG A 296 -6.23 11.50 13.42
CA ARG A 296 -5.95 10.58 14.53
C ARG A 296 -6.35 9.15 14.17
N ASP A 297 -7.62 9.02 13.79
CA ASP A 297 -8.28 7.78 13.42
C ASP A 297 -8.45 7.75 11.90
N GLY A 298 -8.10 6.64 11.27
CA GLY A 298 -8.20 6.41 9.82
C GLY A 298 -6.86 6.24 9.11
N ILE A 299 -6.95 5.97 7.81
CA ILE A 299 -5.82 5.50 6.99
C ILE A 299 -4.87 6.66 6.68
N GLY A 300 -3.61 6.52 7.08
CA GLY A 300 -2.48 7.35 6.63
C GLY A 300 -1.63 6.65 5.57
N HIS A 301 -0.72 7.37 4.92
CA HIS A 301 0.15 6.82 3.88
C HIS A 301 1.61 6.69 4.36
N THR A 302 2.27 5.59 4.02
CA THR A 302 3.70 5.36 4.32
C THR A 302 4.47 5.26 3.02
N LEU A 303 5.57 6.02 2.95
CA LEU A 303 6.41 6.21 1.77
C LEU A 303 7.86 5.90 2.13
N PRO A 304 8.31 4.62 2.10
CA PRO A 304 9.71 4.28 2.24
C PRO A 304 10.57 5.02 1.20
N VAL A 305 11.65 5.64 1.65
CA VAL A 305 12.63 6.32 0.81
C VAL A 305 13.49 5.25 0.15
N VAL A 306 13.41 5.15 -1.18
CA VAL A 306 14.15 4.13 -1.97
C VAL A 306 15.38 4.72 -2.67
N ASN A 307 15.48 6.04 -2.80
CA ASN A 307 16.68 6.66 -3.32
C ASN A 307 16.94 8.04 -2.71
N VAL A 308 18.21 8.32 -2.40
CA VAL A 308 18.68 9.67 -2.05
C VAL A 308 19.97 9.97 -2.81
N ARG A 309 20.05 11.15 -3.42
CA ARG A 309 21.24 11.65 -4.12
C ARG A 309 21.47 13.11 -3.74
N HIS A 310 22.73 13.48 -3.54
CA HIS A 310 23.12 14.87 -3.46
C HIS A 310 23.48 15.39 -4.85
N THR A 311 22.97 16.56 -5.19
CA THR A 311 23.37 17.32 -6.38
C THR A 311 24.73 18.02 -6.14
N THR A 312 25.36 18.52 -7.21
CA THR A 312 26.60 19.30 -7.13
C THR A 312 26.47 20.59 -6.32
N THR A 313 25.26 21.09 -6.11
CA THR A 313 24.94 22.27 -5.27
C THR A 313 24.55 21.89 -3.84
N GLY A 314 24.69 20.62 -3.45
CA GLY A 314 24.37 20.11 -2.11
C GLY A 314 22.89 19.80 -1.86
N LYS A 315 21.98 20.21 -2.77
CA LYS A 315 20.53 19.90 -2.69
C LYS A 315 20.26 18.40 -2.82
N LEU A 316 19.20 17.93 -2.18
CA LEU A 316 18.74 16.55 -2.19
C LEU A 316 17.81 16.26 -3.38
N ARG A 317 18.05 15.15 -4.08
CA ARG A 317 17.05 14.46 -4.91
C ARG A 317 16.65 13.19 -4.18
N VAL A 318 15.35 13.05 -3.88
CA VAL A 318 14.79 11.95 -3.10
C VAL A 318 13.72 11.24 -3.92
N GLN A 319 13.66 9.92 -3.81
CA GLN A 319 12.58 9.12 -4.37
C GLN A 319 12.00 8.17 -3.33
N THR A 320 10.68 8.12 -3.24
CA THR A 320 9.93 7.19 -2.40
C THR A 320 9.32 6.05 -3.21
N ALA A 321 8.94 4.98 -2.54
CA ALA A 321 8.01 4.01 -3.10
C ALA A 321 6.66 4.10 -2.36
N SER A 322 5.54 3.99 -3.09
CA SER A 322 4.18 4.03 -2.54
C SER A 322 3.48 2.68 -2.71
N GLY A 323 2.84 2.17 -1.65
CA GLY A 323 1.80 1.12 -1.76
C GLY A 323 0.42 1.72 -2.02
N SER A 324 -0.66 0.94 -1.87
CA SER A 324 -2.04 1.46 -1.84
C SER A 324 -2.97 0.46 -1.18
N MET A 325 -4.17 0.93 -0.84
CA MET A 325 -5.36 0.10 -0.70
C MET A 325 -6.26 0.38 -1.92
N PRO A 326 -6.77 -0.62 -2.66
CA PRO A 326 -6.38 -2.04 -2.60
C PRO A 326 -4.88 -2.25 -2.86
N ARG A 327 -4.33 -3.36 -2.32
CA ARG A 327 -2.93 -3.77 -2.40
C ARG A 327 -2.42 -3.73 -3.85
N ARG A 328 -1.17 -3.31 -4.02
CA ARG A 328 -0.49 -3.27 -5.33
C ARG A 328 1.01 -3.38 -5.18
N GLN A 329 1.71 -3.61 -6.30
CA GLN A 329 3.17 -3.48 -6.30
C GLN A 329 3.57 -2.06 -5.88
N PRO A 330 4.65 -1.89 -5.09
CA PRO A 330 5.15 -0.59 -4.71
C PRO A 330 5.53 0.19 -5.97
N VAL A 331 4.93 1.36 -6.16
CA VAL A 331 5.25 2.24 -7.29
C VAL A 331 6.42 3.11 -6.88
N TRP A 332 7.49 3.06 -7.67
CA TRP A 332 8.63 3.93 -7.53
C TRP A 332 8.24 5.33 -8.04
N GLU A 333 8.13 6.27 -7.12
CA GLU A 333 7.63 7.62 -7.41
C GLU A 333 8.67 8.47 -8.13
N SER A 334 8.20 9.42 -8.96
CA SER A 334 9.08 10.43 -9.56
C SER A 334 9.70 11.32 -8.49
N GLU A 335 10.77 12.04 -8.85
CA GLU A 335 11.34 13.07 -7.98
C GLU A 335 10.29 14.17 -7.70
N ALA A 336 9.47 14.58 -8.68
CA ALA A 336 8.25 15.39 -8.52
C ALA A 336 7.39 14.95 -7.33
N GLN A 337 6.90 13.71 -7.43
CA GLN A 337 5.84 13.22 -6.57
C GLN A 337 6.38 12.99 -5.16
N SER A 338 7.60 12.44 -5.07
CA SER A 338 8.34 12.31 -3.82
C SER A 338 8.54 13.68 -3.16
N ALA A 339 9.06 14.67 -3.89
CA ALA A 339 9.27 16.02 -3.37
C ALA A 339 7.96 16.67 -2.89
N ASN A 340 6.85 16.46 -3.61
CA ASN A 340 5.54 16.97 -3.21
C ASN A 340 5.08 16.39 -1.87
N TYR A 341 5.23 15.08 -1.62
CA TYR A 341 4.98 14.51 -0.30
C TYR A 341 5.87 15.12 0.79
N PHE A 342 7.18 15.28 0.54
CA PHE A 342 8.11 15.87 1.52
C PHE A 342 7.80 17.35 1.88
N LYS A 343 7.17 18.09 0.95
CA LYS A 343 6.71 19.48 1.14
C LYS A 343 5.30 19.60 1.73
N ASN A 344 4.56 18.49 1.87
CA ASN A 344 3.14 18.49 2.28
C ASN A 344 2.98 18.57 3.81
N SER A 345 2.15 19.51 4.29
CA SER A 345 1.78 19.65 5.71
C SER A 345 1.14 18.39 6.32
N ASN A 346 0.44 17.57 5.54
CA ASN A 346 -0.16 16.32 6.05
C ASN A 346 0.87 15.28 6.53
N THR A 347 2.16 15.47 6.22
CA THR A 347 3.26 14.64 6.74
C THR A 347 3.82 15.20 8.06
N GLY A 348 2.96 15.67 8.96
CA GLY A 348 3.35 16.22 10.28
C GLY A 348 3.84 17.67 10.27
N GLY A 349 3.47 18.46 9.27
CA GLY A 349 3.83 19.87 9.15
C GLY A 349 2.95 20.83 9.97
N GLU A 350 3.00 22.11 9.60
CA GLU A 350 2.07 23.13 10.10
C GLU A 350 0.64 22.86 9.62
N GLY A 351 -0.32 22.94 10.56
CA GLY A 351 -1.75 22.72 10.30
C GLY A 351 -2.39 21.85 11.38
N ASN A 352 -3.72 21.74 11.33
CA ASN A 352 -4.51 20.93 12.25
C ASN A 352 -5.43 19.97 11.46
N ALA A 353 -5.66 18.80 12.02
CA ALA A 353 -6.72 17.88 11.63
C ALA A 353 -8.11 18.49 11.89
N TYR A 354 -9.16 17.85 11.35
CA TYR A 354 -10.54 18.32 11.47
C TYR A 354 -11.04 18.42 12.93
N ASP A 355 -10.44 17.63 13.83
CA ASP A 355 -10.71 17.61 15.28
C ASP A 355 -9.93 18.70 16.06
N GLY A 356 -9.10 19.49 15.36
CA GLY A 356 -8.22 20.50 15.95
C GLY A 356 -6.84 19.99 16.39
N THR A 357 -6.53 18.70 16.24
CA THR A 357 -5.22 18.13 16.60
C THR A 357 -4.13 18.60 15.61
N PRO A 358 -3.02 19.23 16.06
CA PRO A 358 -1.92 19.61 15.16
C PRO A 358 -1.31 18.40 14.44
N TYR A 359 -1.01 18.51 13.14
CA TYR A 359 -0.49 17.38 12.37
C TYR A 359 0.81 16.80 12.96
N ALA A 360 1.69 17.65 13.49
CA ALA A 360 2.91 17.22 14.18
C ALA A 360 2.66 16.27 15.38
N LYS A 361 1.49 16.35 16.05
CA LYS A 361 1.11 15.43 17.14
C LYS A 361 0.69 14.03 16.68
N LEU A 362 0.42 13.84 15.39
CA LEU A 362 -0.10 12.58 14.87
C LEU A 362 1.01 11.55 14.56
N GLY A 363 2.28 11.94 14.66
CA GLY A 363 3.44 11.09 14.38
C GLY A 363 3.80 10.99 12.89
N GLY A 364 3.10 11.70 12.01
CA GLY A 364 3.51 11.91 10.61
C GLY A 364 4.83 12.67 10.54
N GLY A 365 5.67 12.38 9.55
CA GLY A 365 7.01 12.97 9.42
C GLY A 365 7.99 12.09 8.66
N ILE A 366 9.24 12.54 8.53
CA ILE A 366 10.34 11.66 8.11
C ILE A 366 10.84 10.92 9.34
N ARG A 367 10.83 9.59 9.29
CA ARG A 367 11.19 8.73 10.43
C ARG A 367 12.21 7.67 10.02
N ARG A 368 13.06 7.29 10.98
CA ARG A 368 14.04 6.20 10.88
C ARG A 368 13.65 5.07 11.84
N TRP A 369 13.95 3.83 11.48
CA TRP A 369 13.73 2.66 12.31
C TRP A 369 14.54 2.72 13.61
N ARG A 370 13.89 2.45 14.75
CA ARG A 370 14.62 2.13 15.99
C ARG A 370 15.30 0.77 15.85
N THR A 371 16.44 0.59 16.52
CA THR A 371 17.16 -0.68 16.58
C THR A 371 16.85 -1.41 17.88
N PRO A 372 16.39 -2.67 17.85
CA PRO A 372 16.40 -3.51 19.03
C PRO A 372 17.81 -3.70 19.58
N VAL A 373 17.98 -3.44 20.87
CA VAL A 373 19.20 -3.71 21.63
C VAL A 373 18.85 -4.54 22.86
N LEU A 374 19.63 -5.58 23.15
CA LEU A 374 19.46 -6.38 24.36
C LEU A 374 20.16 -5.69 25.54
N SER A 375 19.40 -5.30 26.56
CA SER A 375 19.94 -4.68 27.79
C SER A 375 19.12 -5.09 29.02
N GLY A 376 19.80 -5.48 30.09
CA GLY A 376 19.14 -5.93 31.33
C GLY A 376 18.25 -7.17 31.15
N GLY A 377 18.58 -8.05 30.19
CA GLY A 377 17.77 -9.23 29.86
C GLY A 377 16.47 -8.92 29.10
N ARG A 378 16.33 -7.71 28.57
CA ARG A 378 15.14 -7.21 27.86
C ARG A 378 15.54 -6.58 26.52
N TRP A 379 14.71 -6.74 25.49
CA TRP A 379 14.89 -6.05 24.22
C TRP A 379 14.35 -4.61 24.31
N HIS A 380 15.05 -3.64 23.69
CA HIS A 380 14.64 -2.24 23.66
C HIS A 380 14.85 -1.64 22.27
N ASN A 381 13.78 -1.16 21.64
CA ASN A 381 13.84 -0.32 20.45
C ASN A 381 14.46 1.04 20.81
N SER A 382 15.72 1.21 20.41
CA SER A 382 16.57 2.34 20.79
C SER A 382 16.89 3.21 19.57
N VAL A 383 17.11 4.50 19.77
CA VAL A 383 17.74 5.37 18.75
C VAL A 383 19.21 4.94 18.60
N PRO A 384 19.65 4.53 17.39
CA PRO A 384 21.04 4.12 17.14
C PRO A 384 22.02 5.25 17.50
N GLN A 385 23.18 4.90 18.06
CA GLN A 385 24.18 5.91 18.48
C GLN A 385 24.57 6.86 17.32
N SER A 386 24.68 6.34 16.10
CA SER A 386 24.98 7.10 14.88
C SER A 386 23.89 8.11 14.49
N SER A 387 22.65 7.93 14.95
CA SER A 387 21.51 8.81 14.62
C SER A 387 21.12 9.76 15.75
N ARG A 388 21.74 9.68 16.94
CA ARG A 388 21.40 10.55 18.09
C ARG A 388 21.61 12.04 17.81
N ALA A 389 22.58 12.40 16.98
CA ALA A 389 22.85 13.80 16.61
C ALA A 389 21.80 14.42 15.67
N VAL A 390 20.98 13.59 15.02
CA VAL A 390 19.94 13.98 14.05
C VAL A 390 18.54 13.60 14.52
N TYR A 391 18.42 13.09 15.74
CA TYR A 391 17.16 12.68 16.36
C TYR A 391 16.32 13.91 16.73
N ILE A 392 15.01 13.83 16.50
CA ILE A 392 14.01 14.76 16.99
C ILE A 392 13.05 13.96 17.90
N GLU A 393 12.89 14.40 19.15
CA GLU A 393 11.98 13.79 20.12
C GLU A 393 10.52 13.96 19.67
N ASP A 394 9.64 12.99 19.94
CA ASP A 394 8.22 13.06 19.52
C ASP A 394 7.47 14.24 20.17
N GLY A 395 7.99 14.80 21.26
CA GLY A 395 7.50 16.02 21.91
C GLY A 395 7.96 17.34 21.27
N ASP A 396 8.97 17.35 20.39
CA ASP A 396 9.45 18.56 19.71
C ASP A 396 8.59 18.87 18.46
N LEU A 397 7.35 19.26 18.72
CA LEU A 397 6.37 19.59 17.69
C LEU A 397 6.81 20.76 16.79
N ALA A 398 7.73 21.62 17.25
CA ALA A 398 8.24 22.75 16.47
C ALA A 398 9.27 22.28 15.42
N ALA A 399 10.20 21.41 15.80
CA ALA A 399 11.11 20.77 14.85
C ALA A 399 10.34 19.87 13.86
N ILE A 400 9.33 19.14 14.32
CA ILE A 400 8.50 18.28 13.46
C ILE A 400 7.67 19.12 12.46
N SER A 401 7.00 20.19 12.91
CA SER A 401 6.12 21.00 12.04
C SER A 401 6.84 21.87 11.02
N SER A 402 8.03 22.40 11.33
CA SER A 402 8.84 23.21 10.41
C SER A 402 9.49 22.41 9.26
N ARG A 403 9.53 21.08 9.41
CA ARG A 403 10.17 20.13 8.50
C ARG A 403 9.78 20.26 7.01
N PRO A 404 8.51 20.47 6.59
CA PRO A 404 8.18 20.64 5.17
C PRO A 404 8.71 21.94 4.58
N ALA A 405 8.79 23.03 5.37
CA ALA A 405 9.45 24.26 4.94
C ALA A 405 10.95 24.00 4.72
N LYS A 406 11.59 23.23 5.61
CA LYS A 406 12.98 22.84 5.44
C LYS A 406 13.22 21.97 4.21
N PHE A 407 12.31 21.07 3.86
CA PHE A 407 12.39 20.33 2.60
C PHE A 407 12.22 21.21 1.35
N LYS A 408 11.45 22.30 1.40
CA LYS A 408 11.44 23.30 0.30
C LYS A 408 12.81 23.94 0.07
N GLU A 409 13.62 24.10 1.13
CA GLU A 409 15.00 24.57 1.00
C GLU A 409 15.96 23.47 0.52
N LEU A 410 15.85 22.25 1.06
CA LEU A 410 16.85 21.20 0.84
C LEU A 410 16.69 20.46 -0.49
N LEU A 411 15.46 20.29 -0.97
CA LEU A 411 15.22 19.55 -2.20
C LEU A 411 15.70 20.33 -3.42
N ALA A 412 16.25 19.60 -4.39
CA ALA A 412 16.61 20.19 -5.67
C ALA A 412 15.35 20.59 -6.44
N GLU A 413 15.42 21.70 -7.17
CA GLU A 413 14.39 21.99 -8.17
C GLU A 413 14.31 20.84 -9.17
N GLU A 414 13.08 20.51 -9.53
CA GLU A 414 12.80 19.48 -10.51
C GLU A 414 13.29 19.94 -11.90
N SER A 415 13.82 19.01 -12.71
CA SER A 415 14.12 19.36 -14.09
C SER A 415 12.81 19.60 -14.84
N PRO A 416 12.76 20.54 -15.81
CA PRO A 416 11.57 20.75 -16.62
C PRO A 416 10.95 19.46 -17.16
N GLU A 417 11.79 18.54 -17.64
CA GLU A 417 11.39 17.27 -18.22
C GLU A 417 10.75 16.34 -17.18
N ALA A 418 11.33 16.25 -15.98
CA ALA A 418 10.78 15.43 -14.89
C ALA A 418 9.41 15.98 -14.42
N ALA A 419 9.27 17.29 -14.29
CA ALA A 419 8.01 17.93 -13.91
C ALA A 419 6.91 17.71 -14.96
N ARG A 420 7.26 17.83 -16.25
CA ARG A 420 6.38 17.47 -17.38
C ARG A 420 5.97 16.00 -17.32
N ASP A 421 6.93 15.10 -17.19
CA ASP A 421 6.69 13.66 -17.24
C ASP A 421 5.91 13.17 -16.01
N GLY A 422 6.10 13.81 -14.85
CA GLY A 422 5.29 13.61 -13.65
C GLY A 422 3.84 14.05 -13.83
N ALA A 423 3.61 15.23 -14.40
CA ALA A 423 2.26 15.70 -14.72
C ALA A 423 1.54 14.78 -15.74
N ILE A 424 2.25 14.34 -16.78
CA ILE A 424 1.75 13.33 -17.75
C ILE A 424 1.43 12.01 -17.04
N ALA A 425 2.27 11.56 -16.10
CA ALA A 425 2.02 10.32 -15.36
C ALA A 425 0.75 10.38 -14.49
N ILE A 426 0.44 11.54 -13.89
CA ILE A 426 -0.81 11.79 -13.15
C ILE A 426 -2.01 11.71 -14.11
N ILE A 427 -1.94 12.39 -15.26
CA ILE A 427 -2.99 12.38 -16.29
C ILE A 427 -3.26 10.94 -16.79
N GLU A 428 -2.21 10.19 -17.14
CA GLU A 428 -2.36 8.80 -17.61
C GLU A 428 -2.84 7.84 -16.51
N ALA A 429 -2.50 8.08 -15.24
CA ALA A 429 -3.05 7.29 -14.13
C ALA A 429 -4.55 7.53 -13.96
N ALA A 430 -4.98 8.80 -13.95
CA ALA A 430 -6.39 9.15 -13.89
C ALA A 430 -7.19 8.63 -15.11
N ARG A 431 -6.62 8.71 -16.32
CA ARG A 431 -7.22 8.10 -17.54
C ARG A 431 -7.47 6.60 -17.39
N ARG A 432 -6.48 5.84 -16.87
CA ARG A 432 -6.66 4.38 -16.66
C ARG A 432 -7.79 4.09 -15.69
N GLU A 433 -7.93 4.85 -14.61
CA GLU A 433 -9.05 4.63 -13.68
C GLU A 433 -10.39 5.16 -14.20
N LEU A 434 -10.42 6.16 -15.08
CA LEU A 434 -11.66 6.53 -15.79
C LEU A 434 -12.07 5.48 -16.83
N ARG A 435 -11.13 4.70 -17.37
CA ARG A 435 -11.44 3.50 -18.16
C ARG A 435 -11.85 2.30 -17.32
N SER A 436 -11.60 2.29 -16.00
CA SER A 436 -12.08 1.23 -15.09
C SER A 436 -13.44 1.58 -14.46
N ARG A 437 -13.61 2.86 -14.09
CA ARG A 437 -14.76 3.45 -13.38
C ARG A 437 -15.05 4.86 -13.93
N PRO A 438 -15.75 4.98 -15.08
CA PRO A 438 -15.92 6.25 -15.80
C PRO A 438 -16.71 7.31 -15.04
N ALA A 439 -17.42 6.93 -13.97
CA ALA A 439 -18.18 7.84 -13.13
C ALA A 439 -17.35 8.56 -12.05
N SER A 440 -16.09 8.13 -11.80
CA SER A 440 -15.29 8.59 -10.66
C SER A 440 -14.85 10.06 -10.77
N CYS A 441 -15.55 10.96 -10.09
CA CYS A 441 -15.25 12.40 -10.12
C CYS A 441 -13.92 12.78 -9.44
N SER A 442 -13.44 11.99 -8.48
CA SER A 442 -12.09 12.19 -7.91
C SER A 442 -11.00 11.98 -8.98
N GLN A 443 -11.14 10.97 -9.84
CA GLN A 443 -10.20 10.74 -10.95
C GLN A 443 -10.34 11.79 -12.05
N ARG A 444 -11.56 12.29 -12.33
CA ARG A 444 -11.76 13.42 -13.25
C ARG A 444 -11.03 14.67 -12.76
N THR A 445 -11.23 15.04 -11.50
CA THR A 445 -10.56 16.18 -10.85
C THR A 445 -9.03 16.01 -10.88
N LYS A 446 -8.53 14.85 -10.46
CA LYS A 446 -7.09 14.51 -10.46
C LYS A 446 -6.44 14.59 -11.84
N ARG A 447 -7.18 14.26 -12.91
CA ARG A 447 -6.70 14.45 -14.29
C ARG A 447 -6.51 15.94 -14.61
N GLU A 448 -7.46 16.78 -14.23
CA GLU A 448 -7.39 18.23 -14.50
C GLU A 448 -6.35 18.94 -13.62
N GLU A 449 -6.14 18.49 -12.38
CA GLU A 449 -4.97 18.88 -11.57
C GLU A 449 -3.65 18.53 -12.28
N GLY A 450 -3.56 17.32 -12.85
CA GLY A 450 -2.43 16.91 -13.68
C GLY A 450 -2.24 17.80 -14.93
N PHE A 451 -3.33 18.20 -15.60
CA PHE A 451 -3.26 19.15 -16.71
C PHE A 451 -2.85 20.55 -16.27
N ASN A 452 -3.32 21.04 -15.13
CA ASN A 452 -2.91 22.33 -14.57
C ASN A 452 -1.40 22.36 -14.29
N ALA A 453 -0.86 21.31 -13.66
CA ALA A 453 0.58 21.15 -13.46
C ALA A 453 1.35 21.06 -14.80
N LEU A 454 0.80 20.34 -15.80
CA LEU A 454 1.38 20.24 -17.13
C LEU A 454 1.41 21.60 -17.85
N TYR A 455 0.34 22.40 -17.77
CA TYR A 455 0.31 23.74 -18.35
C TYR A 455 1.37 24.64 -17.70
N GLU A 456 1.50 24.60 -16.38
CA GLU A 456 2.47 25.42 -15.65
C GLU A 456 3.91 25.14 -16.12
N VAL A 457 4.34 23.88 -16.10
CA VAL A 457 5.71 23.53 -16.52
C VAL A 457 5.92 23.78 -18.02
N MET A 458 4.93 23.45 -18.86
CA MET A 458 5.05 23.62 -20.31
C MET A 458 5.09 25.10 -20.72
N GLN A 459 4.37 25.98 -20.02
CA GLN A 459 4.45 27.42 -20.21
C GLN A 459 5.77 27.98 -19.67
N GLN A 460 6.11 27.72 -18.40
CA GLN A 460 7.25 28.34 -17.73
C GLN A 460 8.62 27.84 -18.20
N ARG A 461 8.72 26.59 -18.67
CA ARG A 461 10.01 25.93 -18.96
C ARG A 461 10.16 25.44 -20.41
N PHE A 462 9.06 25.22 -21.13
CA PHE A 462 9.07 24.79 -22.54
C PHE A 462 8.46 25.80 -23.52
N ASN A 463 7.98 26.96 -23.03
CA ASN A 463 7.37 28.03 -23.83
C ASN A 463 6.21 27.53 -24.74
N LYS A 464 5.42 26.55 -24.29
CA LYS A 464 4.19 26.12 -24.95
C LYS A 464 2.96 26.74 -24.29
N THR A 465 2.02 27.20 -25.09
CA THR A 465 0.71 27.70 -24.64
C THR A 465 -0.21 26.55 -24.24
N LYS A 466 -1.25 26.83 -23.43
CA LYS A 466 -2.30 25.86 -23.07
C LYS A 466 -2.86 25.13 -24.30
N ALA A 467 -3.16 25.86 -25.38
CA ALA A 467 -3.70 25.30 -26.61
C ALA A 467 -2.73 24.32 -27.30
N GLN A 468 -1.42 24.58 -27.27
CA GLN A 468 -0.42 23.65 -27.79
C GLN A 468 -0.30 22.39 -26.92
N VAL A 469 -0.38 22.54 -25.59
CA VAL A 469 -0.39 21.40 -24.66
C VAL A 469 -1.65 20.55 -24.84
N ASP A 470 -2.82 21.19 -25.00
CA ASP A 470 -4.08 20.49 -25.26
C ASP A 470 -4.03 19.73 -26.60
N ALA A 471 -3.51 20.34 -27.67
CA ALA A 471 -3.37 19.69 -28.98
C ALA A 471 -2.37 18.51 -28.99
N GLU A 472 -1.38 18.51 -28.10
CA GLU A 472 -0.34 17.47 -28.01
C GLU A 472 -0.70 16.35 -27.03
N TYR A 473 -1.36 16.68 -25.92
CA TYR A 473 -1.56 15.76 -24.80
C TYR A 473 -3.02 15.44 -24.47
N ARG A 474 -4.02 16.25 -24.84
CA ARG A 474 -5.43 15.86 -24.63
C ARG A 474 -5.89 14.84 -25.68
N LYS A 475 -6.74 13.94 -25.23
CA LYS A 475 -7.36 12.84 -25.98
C LYS A 475 -8.86 12.99 -25.90
N LEU A 476 -9.60 12.37 -26.83
CA LEU A 476 -11.06 12.36 -26.85
C LEU A 476 -11.67 12.00 -25.48
N GLU A 477 -11.08 11.01 -24.79
CA GLU A 477 -11.52 10.55 -23.46
C GLU A 477 -11.51 11.63 -22.38
N ASP A 478 -10.66 12.67 -22.47
CA ASP A 478 -10.63 13.74 -21.46
C ASP A 478 -11.86 14.64 -21.56
N TYR A 479 -12.28 14.93 -22.80
CA TYR A 479 -13.48 15.72 -23.08
C TYR A 479 -14.74 14.92 -22.75
N VAL A 480 -14.79 13.63 -23.12
CA VAL A 480 -15.91 12.74 -22.80
C VAL A 480 -16.05 12.54 -21.28
N PHE A 481 -14.94 12.37 -20.57
CA PHE A 481 -14.92 12.30 -19.10
C PHE A 481 -14.53 13.64 -18.46
N SER A 482 -15.04 14.77 -18.98
CA SER A 482 -14.78 16.12 -18.43
C SER A 482 -15.12 16.21 -16.93
N GLU A 483 -14.40 17.07 -16.20
CA GLU A 483 -14.63 17.30 -14.76
C GLU A 483 -16.10 17.63 -14.45
N LEU A 484 -16.63 17.04 -13.38
CA LEU A 484 -17.98 17.27 -12.89
C LEU A 484 -17.91 17.85 -11.47
N GLU A 485 -18.81 18.77 -11.14
CA GLU A 485 -18.92 19.34 -9.80
C GLU A 485 -19.53 18.29 -8.86
N TYR A 486 -18.71 17.75 -7.93
CA TYR A 486 -19.09 16.58 -7.10
C TYR A 486 -20.43 16.76 -6.39
N THR A 487 -20.60 17.89 -5.71
CA THR A 487 -21.79 18.25 -4.92
C THR A 487 -23.05 18.49 -5.77
N ARG A 488 -22.94 18.54 -7.10
CA ARG A 488 -24.02 18.88 -8.04
C ARG A 488 -24.12 17.91 -9.22
N SER A 489 -23.50 16.73 -9.10
CA SER A 489 -23.48 15.72 -10.16
C SER A 489 -23.67 14.31 -9.60
N LYS A 490 -24.79 13.66 -9.95
CA LYS A 490 -25.12 12.32 -9.44
C LYS A 490 -24.35 11.20 -10.13
N THR A 491 -23.74 11.47 -11.29
CA THR A 491 -22.72 10.56 -11.85
C THR A 491 -21.65 10.26 -10.81
N CYS A 492 -21.24 11.24 -10.00
CA CYS A 492 -20.15 11.07 -9.03
C CYS A 492 -20.39 10.00 -7.95
N CYS A 493 -21.66 9.65 -7.67
CA CYS A 493 -22.04 8.65 -6.67
C CYS A 493 -22.07 7.21 -7.22
N TRP A 494 -21.77 7.01 -8.50
CA TRP A 494 -21.99 5.75 -9.22
C TRP A 494 -20.73 4.85 -9.23
N ASN A 495 -20.35 4.39 -8.04
CA ASN A 495 -19.21 3.52 -7.80
C ASN A 495 -19.29 2.15 -8.51
N ALA A 496 -20.50 1.70 -8.90
CA ALA A 496 -20.75 0.48 -9.63
C ALA A 496 -20.48 0.56 -11.15
N SER A 497 -20.07 1.71 -11.68
CA SER A 497 -19.66 1.86 -13.09
C SER A 497 -18.44 1.00 -13.45
N THR A 498 -18.35 0.52 -14.69
CA THR A 498 -17.37 -0.50 -15.12
C THR A 498 -16.58 -0.12 -16.36
N ALA A 499 -15.53 -0.90 -16.65
CA ALA A 499 -14.74 -0.77 -17.87
C ALA A 499 -15.57 -1.02 -19.14
N GLN A 500 -16.50 -1.96 -19.11
CA GLN A 500 -17.38 -2.23 -20.25
C GLN A 500 -18.27 -1.01 -20.58
N MET A 501 -18.71 -0.25 -19.57
CA MET A 501 -19.41 1.01 -19.79
C MET A 501 -18.49 2.08 -20.39
N ALA A 502 -17.23 2.17 -19.92
CA ALA A 502 -16.25 3.10 -20.49
C ALA A 502 -15.99 2.82 -21.98
N ASP A 503 -15.87 1.55 -22.38
CA ASP A 503 -15.75 1.15 -23.79
C ASP A 503 -16.94 1.64 -24.64
N ILE A 504 -18.17 1.42 -24.15
CA ILE A 504 -19.41 1.82 -24.83
C ILE A 504 -19.47 3.35 -25.00
N ILE A 505 -19.13 4.08 -23.94
CA ILE A 505 -19.10 5.55 -23.94
C ILE A 505 -18.07 6.09 -24.94
N LEU A 506 -16.86 5.53 -24.94
CA LEU A 506 -15.79 5.96 -25.83
C LEU A 506 -16.04 5.57 -27.30
N ASP A 507 -16.63 4.40 -27.58
CA ASP A 507 -17.04 4.01 -28.94
C ASP A 507 -18.12 4.97 -29.50
N LYS A 508 -19.11 5.37 -28.69
CA LYS A 508 -20.10 6.38 -29.10
C LYS A 508 -19.44 7.72 -29.43
N ALA A 509 -18.55 8.20 -28.55
CA ALA A 509 -17.84 9.45 -28.77
C ALA A 509 -16.94 9.40 -30.02
N GLN A 510 -16.28 8.28 -30.28
CA GLN A 510 -15.43 8.09 -31.45
C GLN A 510 -16.27 8.06 -32.75
N LYS A 511 -17.46 7.44 -32.72
CA LYS A 511 -18.42 7.43 -33.84
C LYS A 511 -19.01 8.82 -34.10
N ASP A 512 -19.35 9.56 -33.04
CA ASP A 512 -19.82 10.94 -33.14
C ASP A 512 -18.74 11.85 -33.75
N LEU A 513 -17.51 11.80 -33.25
CA LEU A 513 -16.38 12.55 -33.79
C LEU A 513 -16.11 12.20 -35.26
N ALA A 514 -16.10 10.91 -35.60
CA ALA A 514 -15.87 10.47 -36.97
C ALA A 514 -17.00 10.89 -37.93
N ARG A 515 -18.25 11.01 -37.45
CA ARG A 515 -19.35 11.60 -38.23
C ARG A 515 -19.13 13.10 -38.42
N ASP A 516 -18.93 13.83 -37.33
CA ASP A 516 -18.85 15.28 -37.35
C ASP A 516 -17.64 15.76 -38.19
N GLN A 517 -16.54 14.99 -38.20
CA GLN A 517 -15.40 15.16 -39.13
C GLN A 517 -15.76 14.94 -40.61
N ARG A 518 -16.57 13.92 -40.95
CA ARG A 518 -17.03 13.69 -42.34
C ARG A 518 -17.98 14.79 -42.81
N ASP A 519 -18.81 15.29 -41.90
CA ASP A 519 -19.80 16.34 -42.17
C ASP A 519 -19.16 17.75 -42.21
N GLY A 520 -17.87 17.87 -41.87
CA GLY A 520 -17.14 19.15 -41.83
C GLY A 520 -17.56 20.08 -40.69
N VAL A 521 -18.16 19.53 -39.63
CA VAL A 521 -18.73 20.30 -38.50
C VAL A 521 -17.86 20.10 -37.26
N CYS A 522 -17.40 21.19 -36.66
CA CYS A 522 -16.76 21.13 -35.36
C CYS A 522 -17.81 21.16 -34.24
N ARG A 523 -18.08 20.00 -33.63
CA ARG A 523 -18.96 19.82 -32.47
C ARG A 523 -18.15 19.30 -31.29
N GLN A 524 -18.41 19.80 -30.08
CA GLN A 524 -17.75 19.30 -28.88
C GLN A 524 -18.25 17.87 -28.55
N PRO A 525 -17.37 16.96 -28.06
CA PRO A 525 -17.77 15.64 -27.61
C PRO A 525 -18.84 15.70 -26.51
N THR A 526 -19.82 14.80 -26.57
CA THR A 526 -20.83 14.66 -25.51
C THR A 526 -20.16 14.17 -24.23
N VAL A 527 -20.28 14.94 -23.14
CA VAL A 527 -19.74 14.56 -21.83
C VAL A 527 -20.58 13.43 -21.23
N PHE A 528 -19.93 12.38 -20.72
CA PHE A 528 -20.59 11.36 -19.91
C PHE A 528 -20.94 11.93 -18.54
N LYS A 529 -22.21 12.30 -18.40
CA LYS A 529 -22.86 12.85 -17.20
C LYS A 529 -24.38 12.58 -17.26
N ALA A 530 -25.12 12.77 -16.17
CA ALA A 530 -26.59 12.72 -16.21
C ALA A 530 -27.16 13.93 -16.96
N SER A 531 -28.18 13.69 -17.80
CA SER A 531 -28.90 14.73 -18.57
C SER A 531 -30.32 14.31 -18.94
N GLY A 532 -31.15 15.23 -19.42
CA GLY A 532 -32.50 14.95 -19.93
C GLY A 532 -33.48 14.44 -18.86
N GLY A 533 -33.46 15.04 -17.66
CA GLY A 533 -34.23 14.57 -16.51
C GLY A 533 -33.49 13.49 -15.70
N GLY A 534 -32.17 13.62 -15.59
CA GLY A 534 -31.32 12.78 -14.76
C GLY A 534 -31.03 11.40 -15.35
N LYS A 535 -30.98 11.28 -16.68
CA LYS A 535 -30.85 10.02 -17.42
C LYS A 535 -29.50 9.89 -18.10
N TYR A 536 -29.27 8.70 -18.67
CA TYR A 536 -28.09 8.33 -19.44
C TYR A 536 -28.47 7.69 -20.79
N ASP A 537 -29.67 8.03 -21.29
CA ASP A 537 -30.33 7.36 -22.43
C ASP A 537 -29.43 7.29 -23.68
N THR A 538 -28.66 8.34 -23.99
CA THR A 538 -27.69 8.37 -25.11
C THR A 538 -26.72 7.19 -25.10
N TRP A 539 -26.23 6.81 -23.93
CA TRP A 539 -25.22 5.75 -23.76
C TRP A 539 -25.88 4.37 -23.66
N LYS A 540 -27.05 4.30 -23.01
CA LYS A 540 -27.88 3.09 -22.89
C LYS A 540 -28.43 2.62 -24.24
N THR A 541 -28.92 3.55 -25.07
CA THR A 541 -29.35 3.26 -26.44
C THR A 541 -28.17 2.77 -27.28
N HIS A 542 -27.01 3.42 -27.18
CA HIS A 542 -25.81 2.97 -27.89
C HIS A 542 -25.33 1.58 -27.45
N ALA A 543 -25.41 1.26 -26.15
CA ALA A 543 -25.14 -0.08 -25.65
C ALA A 543 -26.06 -1.13 -26.31
N ALA A 544 -27.35 -0.81 -26.49
CA ALA A 544 -28.29 -1.68 -27.19
C ALA A 544 -27.99 -1.80 -28.70
N GLU A 545 -27.62 -0.71 -29.38
CA GLU A 545 -27.19 -0.72 -30.79
C GLU A 545 -25.93 -1.57 -31.02
N LEU A 546 -25.03 -1.64 -30.03
CA LEU A 546 -23.86 -2.52 -30.02
C LEU A 546 -24.18 -3.99 -29.68
N GLY A 547 -25.42 -4.33 -29.31
CA GLY A 547 -25.75 -5.64 -28.74
C GLY A 547 -25.19 -5.88 -27.33
N ARG A 548 -24.65 -4.84 -26.68
CA ARG A 548 -24.02 -4.85 -25.35
C ARG A 548 -24.92 -4.27 -24.25
N ALA A 549 -26.25 -4.37 -24.40
CA ALA A 549 -27.20 -3.83 -23.42
C ALA A 549 -27.00 -4.38 -21.99
N ALA A 550 -26.54 -5.64 -21.86
CA ALA A 550 -26.26 -6.27 -20.57
C ALA A 550 -24.98 -5.75 -19.87
N ASP A 551 -24.06 -5.13 -20.63
CA ASP A 551 -22.86 -4.49 -20.09
C ASP A 551 -23.17 -3.09 -19.52
N TRP A 552 -24.30 -2.50 -19.92
CA TRP A 552 -24.77 -1.23 -19.38
C TRP A 552 -25.47 -1.45 -18.04
N ARG A 553 -24.89 -0.94 -16.97
CA ARG A 553 -25.55 -0.90 -15.65
C ARG A 553 -26.49 0.30 -15.60
N GLU A 554 -27.58 0.17 -14.83
CA GLU A 554 -28.40 1.32 -14.47
C GLU A 554 -27.71 2.11 -13.35
N TRP A 555 -28.04 3.40 -13.25
CA TRP A 555 -27.52 4.26 -12.18
C TRP A 555 -28.06 3.83 -10.82
N SER A 556 -27.17 3.78 -9.84
CA SER A 556 -27.44 3.42 -8.45
C SER A 556 -26.83 4.42 -7.48
N GLU A 557 -27.48 4.60 -6.33
CA GLU A 557 -26.94 5.34 -5.18
C GLU A 557 -26.03 4.39 -4.37
N ASP A 558 -24.80 4.18 -4.86
CA ASP A 558 -23.84 3.24 -4.27
C ASP A 558 -23.17 3.79 -2.98
N GLU A 559 -23.25 5.11 -2.80
CA GLU A 559 -22.90 5.85 -1.59
C GLU A 559 -23.99 6.89 -1.30
N THR A 560 -24.08 7.40 -0.07
CA THR A 560 -25.11 8.40 0.30
C THR A 560 -24.96 9.66 -0.55
N CYS A 561 -25.91 9.90 -1.45
CA CYS A 561 -25.78 10.85 -2.54
C CYS A 561 -26.75 12.03 -2.36
N SER A 562 -26.27 13.13 -1.77
CA SER A 562 -27.06 14.35 -1.57
C SER A 562 -27.69 14.91 -2.86
N GLN A 563 -27.03 14.61 -3.99
CA GLN A 563 -27.32 15.07 -5.34
C GLN A 563 -28.11 14.05 -6.18
N ARG A 564 -28.61 12.94 -5.60
CA ARG A 564 -29.39 11.89 -6.33
C ARG A 564 -30.57 12.43 -7.15
N GLY A 565 -31.19 13.52 -6.69
CA GLY A 565 -32.35 14.15 -7.33
C GLY A 565 -32.02 15.14 -8.45
N VAL A 566 -30.74 15.31 -8.82
CA VAL A 566 -30.33 16.23 -9.88
C VAL A 566 -30.77 15.71 -11.25
N GLU A 567 -31.37 16.60 -12.04
CA GLU A 567 -31.82 16.35 -13.42
C GLU A 567 -30.71 16.57 -14.46
N GLU A 568 -29.76 17.45 -14.17
CA GLU A 568 -28.63 17.80 -15.05
C GLU A 568 -27.35 17.93 -14.23
N ASP A 569 -26.41 17.01 -14.44
CA ASP A 569 -25.10 17.09 -13.78
C ASP A 569 -24.32 18.32 -14.24
N SER A 570 -23.60 18.96 -13.33
CA SER A 570 -22.86 20.19 -13.58
C SER A 570 -21.39 19.92 -13.92
N LEU A 571 -20.87 20.60 -14.94
CA LEU A 571 -19.43 20.60 -15.22
C LEU A 571 -18.68 21.30 -14.08
N GLY A 572 -17.51 20.77 -13.72
CA GLY A 572 -16.60 21.40 -12.77
C GLY A 572 -15.91 22.65 -13.33
N ALA A 573 -15.08 23.30 -12.51
CA ALA A 573 -14.33 24.51 -12.90
C ALA A 573 -13.41 24.27 -14.12
N HIS A 574 -12.90 23.05 -14.28
CA HIS A 574 -12.08 22.56 -15.38
C HIS A 574 -12.87 21.61 -16.31
N GLY A 575 -14.20 21.61 -16.25
CA GLY A 575 -15.04 20.73 -17.07
C GLY A 575 -15.31 21.26 -18.48
N ASN A 576 -15.04 22.55 -18.75
CA ASN A 576 -15.42 23.21 -20.01
C ASN A 576 -14.21 23.44 -20.93
N HIS A 577 -13.62 22.36 -21.43
CA HIS A 577 -12.54 22.41 -22.43
C HIS A 577 -13.09 22.18 -23.84
N ALA A 578 -12.76 23.09 -24.76
CA ALA A 578 -13.11 22.98 -26.16
C ALA A 578 -12.04 22.15 -26.91
N MET A 579 -12.43 20.98 -27.44
CA MET A 579 -11.62 20.17 -28.35
C MET A 579 -11.58 20.78 -29.75
N CYS A 580 -12.71 21.39 -30.15
CA CYS A 580 -12.88 22.15 -31.40
C CYS A 580 -12.71 23.65 -31.14
N GLN A 581 -11.87 24.32 -31.94
CA GLN A 581 -11.69 25.78 -32.00
C GLN A 581 -11.63 26.24 -33.47
#